data_AF-A0A962XLB4-F1
#
_entry.id   AF-A0A962XLB4-F1
#
_cell.length_a   1.000
_cell.length_b   1.000
_cell.length_c   1.000
_cell.angle_alpha   90.00
_cell.angle_beta   90.00
_cell.angle_gamma   90.00
#
_symmetry.space_group_name_H-M   'P 1'
#
loop_
_entity.id
_entity.type
_entity.pdbx_description
1 polymer ?
#
loop_
_entity_poly.entity_id
_entity_poly.type
_entity_poly.pdbx_seq_one_letter_code
_entity_poly.pdbx_strand_id
1 'polypeptide(L)'
;MPRPSDDAAYLARLQDYYAQWRSLPAYEPLQAVLGLVSRAGVAKVLKRLRDAGFLDRTPDGRWTPTSRFFERPLADAPVPAGLPLATADS
;
A
#
# COMPACT_ATOMS: atom_id res chain seq x y z
N MET A 1 -12.69 16.89 10.68
CA MET A 1 -11.41 16.16 10.62
C MET A 1 -11.50 15.17 9.46
N PRO A 2 -10.74 15.34 8.36
CA PRO A 2 -10.72 14.31 7.31
C PRO A 2 -10.14 13.03 7.93
N ARG A 3 -10.86 11.91 7.77
CA ARG A 3 -10.41 10.60 8.26
C ARG A 3 -9.04 10.31 7.61
N PRO A 4 -8.01 9.90 8.38
CA PRO A 4 -6.74 9.51 7.77
C PRO A 4 -7.07 8.42 6.75
N SER A 5 -6.80 8.71 5.48
CA SER A 5 -7.04 7.74 4.42
C SER A 5 -6.13 6.55 4.69
N ASP A 6 -6.68 5.33 4.71
CA ASP A 6 -5.92 4.07 4.83
C ASP A 6 -5.00 3.81 3.62
N ASP A 7 -4.63 4.85 2.86
CA ASP A 7 -3.83 4.80 1.64
C ASP A 7 -2.45 4.18 1.90
N ALA A 8 -1.86 4.40 3.09
CA ALA A 8 -0.62 3.72 3.49
C ALA A 8 -0.81 2.21 3.65
N ALA A 9 -1.92 1.77 4.24
CA ALA A 9 -2.24 0.34 4.38
C ALA A 9 -2.56 -0.31 3.02
N TYR A 10 -3.26 0.42 2.14
CA TYR A 10 -3.51 -0.03 0.77
C TYR A 10 -2.22 -0.12 -0.05
N LEU A 11 -1.32 0.85 0.09
CA LEU A 11 -0.01 0.83 -0.55
C LEU A 11 0.82 -0.37 -0.07
N ALA A 12 0.85 -0.64 1.24
CA ALA A 12 1.56 -1.79 1.80
C ALA A 12 1.05 -3.13 1.21
N ARG A 13 -0.27 -3.31 1.12
CA ARG A 13 -0.85 -4.53 0.49
C ARG A 13 -0.45 -4.69 -0.98
N LEU A 14 -0.35 -3.58 -1.72
CA LEU A 14 0.11 -3.61 -3.11
C LEU A 14 1.61 -3.92 -3.21
N GLN A 15 2.41 -3.38 -2.29
CA GLN A 15 3.85 -3.68 -2.19
C GLN A 15 4.07 -5.16 -1.87
N ASP A 16 3.32 -5.73 -0.93
CA ASP A 16 3.40 -7.16 -0.58
C ASP A 16 3.06 -8.06 -1.78
N TYR A 17 1.97 -7.73 -2.49
CA TYR A 17 1.60 -8.44 -3.71
C TYR A 17 2.70 -8.34 -4.78
N TYR A 18 3.25 -7.14 -4.98
CA TYR A 18 4.32 -6.94 -5.95
C TYR A 18 5.61 -7.65 -5.53
N ALA A 19 5.93 -7.73 -4.23
CA ALA A 19 7.10 -8.45 -3.73
C ALA A 19 7.00 -9.96 -4.04
N GLN A 20 5.80 -10.53 -3.95
CA GLN A 20 5.56 -11.95 -4.24
C GLN A 20 5.53 -12.26 -5.74
N TRP A 21 4.89 -11.42 -6.57
CA TRP A 21 4.60 -11.73 -7.98
C TRP A 21 5.38 -10.87 -8.98
N ARG A 22 6.13 -9.86 -8.51
CA ARG A 22 6.89 -8.89 -9.32
C ARG A 22 6.05 -8.17 -10.39
N SER A 23 4.73 -8.11 -10.15
CA SER A 23 3.74 -7.51 -11.03
C SER A 23 2.61 -6.90 -10.22
N LEU A 24 2.06 -5.77 -10.68
CA LEU A 24 0.82 -5.26 -10.14
C LEU A 24 -0.37 -6.10 -10.62
N PRO A 25 -1.37 -6.32 -9.74
CA PRO A 25 -2.57 -7.07 -10.08
C PRO A 25 -3.42 -6.34 -11.11
N ALA A 26 -4.17 -7.10 -11.91
CA ALA A 26 -5.22 -6.55 -12.77
C ALA A 26 -6.37 -5.97 -11.92
N TYR A 27 -7.27 -5.21 -12.57
CA TYR A 27 -8.36 -4.51 -11.89
C TYR A 27 -9.32 -5.42 -11.11
N GLU A 28 -9.49 -6.66 -11.57
CA GLU A 28 -10.34 -7.65 -10.89
C GLU A 28 -9.75 -8.10 -9.54
N PRO A 29 -8.52 -8.65 -9.48
CA PRO A 29 -7.89 -9.03 -8.21
C PRO A 29 -7.60 -7.86 -7.27
N LEU A 30 -7.52 -6.62 -7.77
CA LEU A 30 -7.30 -5.42 -6.96
C LEU A 30 -8.34 -5.24 -5.84
N GLN A 31 -9.60 -5.64 -6.06
CA GLN A 31 -10.62 -5.59 -5.02
C GLN A 31 -10.30 -6.52 -3.85
N ALA A 32 -9.85 -7.75 -4.14
CA ALA A 32 -9.46 -8.73 -3.14
C ALA A 32 -8.17 -8.30 -2.40
N VAL A 33 -7.16 -7.84 -3.13
CA VAL A 33 -5.88 -7.38 -2.55
C VAL A 33 -6.09 -6.18 -1.63
N LEU A 34 -6.92 -5.22 -2.04
CA LEU A 34 -7.21 -4.03 -1.22
C LEU A 34 -8.29 -4.29 -0.16
N GLY A 35 -8.99 -5.42 -0.20
CA GLY A 35 -10.12 -5.70 0.70
C GLY A 35 -11.30 -4.74 0.48
N LEU A 36 -11.49 -4.26 -0.75
CA LEU A 36 -12.53 -3.30 -1.10
C LEU A 36 -13.63 -3.97 -1.91
N VAL A 37 -14.88 -3.78 -1.46
CA VAL A 37 -16.07 -4.37 -2.11
C VAL A 37 -16.50 -3.58 -3.35
N SER A 38 -16.05 -2.32 -3.49
CA SER A 38 -16.49 -1.44 -4.58
C SER A 38 -15.37 -1.13 -5.58
N ARG A 39 -15.64 -1.36 -6.86
CA ARG A 39 -14.77 -0.94 -7.98
C ARG A 39 -14.48 0.56 -7.96
N ALA A 40 -15.46 1.38 -7.58
CA ALA A 40 -15.28 2.82 -7.46
C ALA A 40 -14.36 3.22 -6.31
N GLY A 41 -14.39 2.47 -5.19
CA GLY A 41 -13.46 2.65 -4.07
C GLY A 41 -12.02 2.36 -4.47
N VAL A 42 -11.81 1.24 -5.18
CA VAL A 42 -10.51 0.87 -5.76
C VAL A 42 -9.99 1.96 -6.69
N ALA A 43 -10.82 2.45 -7.63
CA ALA A 43 -10.45 3.54 -8.53
C ALA A 43 -10.00 4.79 -7.77
N LYS A 44 -10.72 5.16 -6.71
CA LYS A 44 -10.38 6.33 -5.89
C LYS A 44 -9.05 6.15 -5.17
N VAL A 45 -8.79 4.98 -4.58
CA VAL A 45 -7.49 4.67 -3.94
C VAL A 45 -6.36 4.74 -4.95
N LEU A 46 -6.48 4.05 -6.09
CA LEU A 46 -5.45 4.03 -7.13
C LEU A 46 -5.16 5.42 -7.68
N LYS A 47 -6.21 6.24 -7.87
CA LYS A 47 -6.05 7.65 -8.26
C LYS A 47 -5.27 8.43 -7.19
N ARG A 48 -5.60 8.30 -5.91
CA ARG A 48 -4.86 8.97 -4.83
C ARG A 48 -3.39 8.54 -4.76
N LEU A 49 -3.12 7.24 -4.92
CA LEU A 49 -1.75 6.71 -4.96
C LEU A 49 -0.97 7.21 -6.18
N ARG A 50 -1.64 7.38 -7.33
CA ARG A 50 -1.06 8.03 -8.51
C ARG A 50 -0.77 9.50 -8.25
N ASP A 51 -1.72 10.25 -7.71
CA ASP A 51 -1.58 11.68 -7.41
C ASP A 51 -0.45 11.91 -6.37
N ALA A 52 -0.21 10.96 -5.46
CA ALA A 52 0.91 10.96 -4.54
C ALA A 52 2.26 10.49 -5.17
N GLY A 53 2.23 10.03 -6.42
CA GLY A 53 3.40 9.63 -7.19
C GLY A 53 3.88 8.20 -6.95
N PHE A 54 3.10 7.33 -6.32
CA PHE A 54 3.44 5.91 -6.08
C PHE A 54 3.13 4.99 -7.26
N LEU A 55 2.12 5.35 -8.06
CA LEU A 55 1.66 4.57 -9.21
C LEU A 55 1.59 5.44 -10.46
N ASP A 56 1.79 4.82 -11.62
CA ASP A 56 1.51 5.43 -12.91
C ASP A 56 0.69 4.50 -13.80
N ARG A 57 0.20 5.04 -14.91
CA ARG A 57 -0.51 4.27 -15.94
C ARG A 57 0.33 4.18 -17.20
N THR A 58 0.51 2.95 -17.68
CA THR A 58 1.02 2.73 -19.03
C THR A 58 -0.01 3.17 -20.07
N PRO A 59 0.41 3.45 -21.31
CA PRO A 59 -0.51 3.69 -22.43
C PRO A 59 -1.50 2.53 -22.64
N ASP A 60 -1.12 1.30 -22.27
CA ASP A 60 -1.99 0.12 -22.32
C ASP A 60 -3.03 0.06 -21.17
N GLY A 61 -3.05 1.05 -20.29
CA GLY A 61 -3.97 1.15 -19.16
C GLY A 61 -3.58 0.29 -17.94
N ARG A 62 -2.39 -0.33 -17.95
CA ARG A 62 -1.87 -1.12 -16.83
C ARG A 62 -1.29 -0.19 -15.77
N TRP A 63 -1.49 -0.52 -14.50
CA TRP A 63 -0.83 0.19 -13.41
C TRP A 63 0.62 -0.27 -13.29
N THR A 64 1.53 0.69 -13.16
CA THR A 64 2.96 0.46 -12.95
C THR A 64 3.44 1.15 -11.68
N PRO A 65 4.25 0.49 -10.85
CA PRO A 65 4.88 1.14 -9.71
C PRO A 65 5.91 2.16 -10.22
N THR A 66 5.98 3.30 -9.55
CA THR A 66 7.03 4.31 -9.78
C THR A 66 8.26 4.02 -8.90
N SER A 67 9.32 4.82 -9.01
CA SER A 67 10.44 4.79 -8.05
C SER A 67 9.98 5.01 -6.60
N ARG A 68 8.97 5.88 -6.41
CA ARG A 68 8.38 6.19 -5.11
C ARG A 68 7.65 5.02 -4.48
N PHE A 69 7.18 4.07 -5.28
CA PHE A 69 6.41 2.91 -4.81
C PHE A 69 7.15 2.09 -3.76
N PHE A 70 8.49 2.08 -3.81
CA PHE A 70 9.33 1.36 -2.83
C PHE A 70 9.96 2.30 -1.79
N GLU A 71 9.66 3.60 -1.84
CA GLU A 71 10.06 4.50 -0.77
C GLU A 71 9.35 4.04 0.51
N ARG A 72 10.16 3.59 1.46
CA ARG A 72 9.66 3.34 2.81
C ARG A 72 9.29 4.70 3.40
N PRO A 73 8.02 4.93 3.81
CA PRO A 73 7.71 6.12 4.57
C PRO A 73 8.58 6.10 5.82
N LEU A 74 9.40 7.13 5.99
CA LEU A 74 10.10 7.35 7.24
C LEU A 74 9.01 7.49 8.31
N ALA A 75 8.99 6.62 9.30
CA ALA A 75 8.09 6.81 10.43
C ALA A 75 8.56 8.04 11.19
N ASP A 76 7.90 9.17 11.00
CA ASP A 76 8.14 10.40 11.78
C ASP A 76 7.73 10.22 13.26
N ALA A 77 7.01 9.14 13.58
CA ALA A 77 6.73 8.74 14.94
C ALA A 77 7.95 7.97 15.49
N PRO A 78 8.60 8.45 16.57
CA PRO A 78 9.59 7.65 17.27
C PRO A 78 8.92 6.35 17.71
N VAL A 79 9.37 5.22 17.15
CA VAL A 79 9.02 3.92 17.71
C VAL A 79 9.74 3.86 19.05
N PRO A 80 9.03 3.86 20.20
CA PRO A 80 9.71 3.62 21.45
C PRO A 80 10.33 2.23 21.34
N ALA A 81 11.66 2.15 21.41
CA ALA A 81 12.33 0.90 21.71
C ALA A 81 11.83 0.50 23.10
N GLY A 82 10.79 -0.34 23.15
CA GLY A 82 10.26 -0.84 24.40
C GLY A 82 11.38 -1.48 25.23
N LEU A 83 11.23 -1.44 26.56
CA LEU A 83 12.05 -2.23 27.47
C LEU A 83 12.02 -3.71 27.02
N PRO A 84 13.15 -4.44 27.12
CA PRO A 84 13.16 -5.86 26.80
C PRO A 84 12.07 -6.56 27.62
N LEU A 85 11.20 -7.32 26.96
CA LEU A 85 10.29 -8.24 27.65
C LEU A 85 11.17 -9.30 28.33
N ALA A 86 11.44 -9.10 29.61
CA ALA A 86 12.11 -10.08 30.44
C ALA A 86 11.09 -11.15 30.90
N THR A 87 11.39 -12.41 30.54
CA THR A 87 11.21 -13.64 31.37
C THR A 87 9.76 -14.20 31.42
N ALA A 88 9.49 -15.52 31.31
CA ALA A 88 10.16 -16.64 31.98
C ALA A 88 10.24 -17.95 31.17
N ASP A 89 11.37 -18.65 31.31
CA ASP A 89 11.45 -20.11 31.17
C ASP A 89 10.73 -20.76 32.37
N SER A 90 9.97 -21.82 32.13
CA SER A 90 9.39 -22.71 33.15
C SER A 90 9.86 -24.14 32.94
#